data_AF-A0A0B4DE48-F1
#
_entry.id   AF-A0A0B4DE48-F1
#
_cell.length_a   1.000
_cell.length_b   1.000
_cell.length_c   1.000
_cell.angle_alpha   90.00
_cell.angle_beta   90.00
_cell.angle_gamma   90.00
#
_symmetry.space_group_name_H-M   'P 1'
#
loop_
_entity.id
_entity.type
_entity.pdbx_description
1 polymer ?
#
loop_
_entity_poly.entity_id
_entity_poly.type
_entity_poly.pdbx_seq_one_letter_code
_entity_poly.pdbx_strand_id
1 'polypeptide(L)'
;MKKLISILLLSLYLVSTTELYQLLKMPILIEHYFQHKNLNSEMSFTAFLKMHYDHPVKDNDYDQDQKLPFVSHASPLSVAFTVNPILDLHCLEKVFNPIGIKQILYKNILYNKEILNSIWEPPRFHQS
;
A
#
# COMPACT_ATOMS: atom_id res chain seq x y z
N MET A 1 -38.55 -10.33 3.16
CA MET A 1 -37.72 -9.90 4.32
C MET A 1 -36.23 -10.16 4.10
N LYS A 2 -35.75 -11.41 4.06
CA LYS A 2 -34.31 -11.74 3.93
C LYS A 2 -33.62 -11.05 2.73
N LYS A 3 -34.23 -11.11 1.54
CA LYS A 3 -33.71 -10.44 0.33
C LYS A 3 -33.55 -8.93 0.47
N LEU A 4 -34.53 -8.24 1.08
CA LEU A 4 -34.47 -6.80 1.28
C LEU A 4 -33.37 -6.43 2.28
N ILE A 5 -33.24 -7.19 3.36
CA ILE A 5 -32.17 -7.01 4.35
C ILE A 5 -30.81 -7.22 3.69
N SER A 6 -30.64 -8.26 2.86
CA SER A 6 -29.40 -8.50 2.12
C SER A 6 -29.06 -7.36 1.15
N ILE A 7 -30.04 -6.85 0.41
CA ILE A 7 -29.84 -5.70 -0.49
C ILE A 7 -29.43 -4.46 0.30
N LEU A 8 -30.13 -4.17 1.41
CA LEU A 8 -29.82 -3.04 2.28
C LEU A 8 -28.38 -3.14 2.80
N LEU A 9 -28.00 -4.28 3.38
CA LEU A 9 -26.66 -4.49 3.93
C LEU A 9 -25.57 -4.38 2.84
N LEU A 10 -25.82 -4.93 1.65
CA LEU A 10 -24.89 -4.81 0.53
C LEU A 10 -24.75 -3.37 0.05
N SER A 11 -25.85 -2.62 -0.03
CA SER A 11 -25.83 -1.20 -0.39
C SER A 11 -25.05 -0.38 0.64
N LEU A 12 -25.27 -0.60 1.94
CA LEU A 12 -24.49 0.08 2.98
C LEU A 12 -23.01 -0.28 2.90
N TYR A 13 -22.69 -1.56 2.67
CA TYR A 13 -21.31 -2.01 2.49
C TYR A 13 -20.63 -1.30 1.32
N LEU A 14 -21.28 -1.27 0.16
CA LEU A 14 -20.76 -0.59 -1.03
C LEU A 14 -20.56 0.92 -0.78
N VAL A 15 -21.54 1.60 -0.19
CA VAL A 15 -21.43 3.03 0.14
C VAL A 15 -20.32 3.30 1.16
N SER A 16 -20.11 2.42 2.13
CA SER A 16 -19.10 2.58 3.18
C SER A 16 -17.67 2.23 2.75
N THR A 17 -17.51 1.36 1.75
CA THR A 17 -16.19 0.81 1.37
C THR A 17 -15.73 1.27 -0.02
N THR A 18 -16.54 2.07 -0.71
CA THR A 18 -16.21 2.64 -2.01
C THR A 18 -16.57 4.12 -2.06
N GLU A 19 -16.13 4.82 -3.10
CA GLU A 19 -16.44 6.23 -3.33
C GLU A 19 -17.93 6.50 -3.70
N LEU A 20 -18.82 5.49 -3.65
CA LEU A 20 -20.25 5.69 -3.90
C LEU A 20 -20.90 6.71 -2.94
N TYR A 21 -20.35 6.92 -1.74
CA TYR A 21 -20.82 7.96 -0.84
C TYR A 21 -20.70 9.37 -1.44
N GLN A 22 -19.81 9.59 -2.41
CA GLN A 22 -19.65 10.89 -3.09
C GLN A 22 -20.94 11.29 -3.84
N LEU A 23 -21.77 10.32 -4.25
CA LEU A 23 -23.08 10.61 -4.84
C LEU A 23 -24.04 11.34 -3.87
N LEU A 24 -23.81 11.23 -2.56
CA LEU A 24 -24.57 11.99 -1.57
C LEU A 24 -24.25 13.49 -1.60
N LYS A 25 -23.14 13.90 -2.24
CA LYS A 25 -22.76 15.30 -2.46
C LYS A 25 -23.33 15.89 -3.74
N MET A 26 -24.12 15.14 -4.52
CA MET A 26 -24.77 15.66 -5.74
C MET A 26 -25.64 16.92 -5.51
N PRO A 27 -26.35 17.09 -4.38
CA PRO A 27 -27.07 18.33 -4.12
C PRO A 27 -26.16 19.57 -4.08
N ILE A 28 -24.93 19.43 -3.56
CA ILE A 28 -23.94 20.51 -3.47
C ILE A 28 -23.48 20.92 -4.88
N LEU A 29 -23.21 19.94 -5.75
CA LEU A 29 -22.86 20.17 -7.16
C LEU A 29 -23.96 20.95 -7.89
N ILE A 30 -25.23 20.54 -7.69
CA ILE A 30 -26.38 21.17 -8.35
C ILE A 30 -26.56 22.61 -7.84
N GLU A 31 -26.46 22.84 -6.54
CA GLU A 31 -26.54 24.17 -5.94
C GLU A 31 -25.45 25.10 -6.49
N HIS A 32 -24.20 24.62 -6.53
CA HIS A 32 -23.08 25.39 -7.05
C HIS A 32 -23.22 25.69 -8.56
N TYR A 33 -23.70 24.73 -9.35
CA TYR A 33 -24.03 24.97 -10.76
C TYR A 33 -25.07 26.09 -10.91
N PHE A 34 -26.13 26.12 -10.10
CA PHE A 34 -27.12 27.19 -10.15
C PHE A 34 -26.54 28.55 -9.77
N GLN A 35 -25.58 28.62 -8.84
CA GLN A 35 -24.86 29.86 -8.54
C GLN A 35 -24.14 30.40 -9.78
N HIS A 36 -23.37 29.56 -10.48
CA HIS A 36 -22.71 29.96 -11.74
C HIS A 36 -23.71 30.30 -12.85
N LYS A 37 -24.84 29.58 -12.94
CA LYS A 37 -25.90 29.86 -13.92
C LYS A 37 -26.58 31.21 -13.68
N ASN A 38 -26.72 31.61 -12.41
CA ASN A 38 -27.30 32.90 -12.04
C ASN A 38 -26.34 34.07 -12.32
N LEU A 39 -25.02 33.84 -12.16
CA LEU A 39 -23.99 34.83 -12.50
C LEU A 39 -23.74 34.93 -14.00
N ASN A 40 -23.86 33.81 -14.73
CA ASN A 40 -23.67 33.72 -16.16
C ASN A 40 -24.78 32.85 -16.78
N SER A 41 -25.76 33.51 -17.41
CA SER A 41 -26.90 32.85 -18.04
C SER A 41 -26.52 31.89 -19.17
N GLU A 42 -25.36 32.08 -19.81
CA GLU A 42 -24.86 31.23 -20.89
C GLU A 42 -24.10 30.00 -20.39
N MET A 43 -23.84 29.89 -19.07
CA MET A 43 -23.15 28.75 -18.49
C MET A 43 -23.95 27.46 -18.75
N SER A 44 -23.33 26.49 -19.42
CA SER A 44 -23.88 25.14 -19.55
C SER A 44 -23.37 24.25 -18.42
N PHE A 45 -24.12 23.20 -18.09
CA PHE A 45 -23.69 22.24 -17.08
C PHE A 45 -22.36 21.55 -17.45
N THR A 46 -22.16 21.25 -18.73
CA THR A 46 -20.90 20.66 -19.22
C THR A 46 -19.72 21.61 -19.11
N ALA A 47 -19.92 22.90 -19.37
CA ALA A 47 -18.89 23.92 -19.19
C ALA A 47 -18.52 24.08 -17.71
N PHE A 48 -19.50 24.08 -16.82
CA PHE A 48 -19.30 24.08 -15.37
C PHE A 48 -18.47 22.87 -14.91
N LEU A 49 -18.84 21.65 -15.32
CA LEU A 49 -18.06 20.46 -14.99
C LEU A 49 -16.63 20.55 -15.52
N LYS A 50 -16.43 21.04 -16.75
CA LYS A 50 -15.09 21.19 -17.32
C LYS A 50 -14.23 22.16 -16.49
N MET A 51 -14.82 23.27 -16.06
CA MET A 51 -14.11 24.28 -15.25
C MET A 51 -13.58 23.71 -13.94
N HIS A 52 -14.38 22.91 -13.21
CA HIS A 52 -13.98 22.40 -11.89
C HIS A 52 -13.27 21.03 -11.91
N TYR A 53 -13.41 20.22 -12.96
CA TYR A 53 -12.83 18.86 -13.00
C TYR A 53 -11.70 18.67 -14.02
N ASP A 54 -11.58 19.50 -15.05
CA ASP A 54 -10.51 19.39 -16.08
C ASP A 54 -9.29 20.21 -15.68
N HIS A 55 -9.51 21.49 -15.34
CA HIS A 55 -8.44 22.44 -14.99
C HIS A 55 -8.85 23.29 -13.78
N PRO A 56 -8.93 22.70 -12.57
CA PRO A 56 -9.36 23.45 -11.38
C PRO A 56 -8.39 24.60 -11.09
N VAL A 57 -8.95 25.81 -10.98
CA VAL A 57 -8.20 27.02 -10.62
C VAL A 57 -8.38 27.29 -9.14
N LYS A 58 -7.31 27.68 -8.46
CA LYS A 58 -7.42 28.11 -7.06
C LYS A 58 -7.83 29.57 -7.01
N ASP A 59 -9.12 29.81 -6.90
CA ASP A 59 -9.68 31.15 -6.73
C ASP A 59 -10.50 31.30 -5.42
N ASN A 60 -11.37 32.31 -5.35
CA ASN A 60 -12.17 32.62 -4.18
C ASN A 60 -13.19 31.51 -3.83
N ASP A 61 -13.61 30.68 -4.80
CA ASP A 61 -14.54 29.56 -4.57
C ASP A 61 -13.85 28.23 -4.26
N TYR A 62 -12.51 28.21 -4.20
CA TYR A 62 -11.72 26.99 -4.02
C TYR A 62 -12.18 26.11 -2.83
N ASP A 63 -12.57 26.70 -1.71
CA ASP A 63 -13.07 25.95 -0.54
C ASP A 63 -14.44 25.31 -0.78
N GLN A 64 -15.25 25.86 -1.68
CA GLN A 64 -16.50 25.24 -2.15
C GLN A 64 -16.22 24.14 -3.16
N ASP A 65 -15.27 24.34 -4.07
CA ASP A 65 -14.83 23.36 -5.06
C ASP A 65 -14.36 22.06 -4.41
N GLN A 66 -13.59 22.16 -3.31
CA GLN A 66 -13.12 20.98 -2.58
C GLN A 66 -14.26 20.11 -2.00
N LYS A 67 -15.47 20.66 -1.86
CA LYS A 67 -16.67 19.95 -1.37
C LYS A 67 -17.44 19.27 -2.49
N LEU A 68 -17.12 19.52 -3.75
CA LEU A 68 -17.78 18.88 -4.88
C LEU A 68 -17.51 17.36 -4.87
N PRO A 69 -18.45 16.56 -5.39
CA PRO A 69 -18.30 15.11 -5.47
C PRO A 69 -17.05 14.75 -6.29
N PHE A 70 -16.28 13.76 -5.84
CA PHE A 70 -15.11 13.24 -6.56
C PHE A 70 -13.95 14.24 -6.80
N VAL A 71 -13.94 15.40 -6.14
CA VAL A 71 -12.76 16.30 -6.15
C VAL A 71 -11.71 15.84 -5.12
N SER A 72 -12.17 15.49 -3.92
CA SER A 72 -11.33 14.95 -2.85
C SER A 72 -11.69 13.48 -2.58
N HIS A 73 -10.67 12.64 -2.56
CA HIS A 73 -10.77 11.20 -2.29
C HIS A 73 -10.35 10.91 -0.86
N ALA A 74 -11.18 10.14 -0.14
CA ALA A 74 -10.81 9.63 1.18
C ALA A 74 -10.42 8.16 1.03
N SER A 75 -9.41 7.72 1.79
CA SER A 75 -9.00 6.31 1.76
C SER A 75 -10.17 5.42 2.19
N PRO A 76 -10.72 4.58 1.29
CA PRO A 76 -11.82 3.71 1.65
C PRO A 76 -11.34 2.66 2.67
N LEU A 77 -12.26 2.22 3.52
CA LEU A 77 -11.99 1.21 4.53
C LEU A 77 -11.64 -0.14 3.85
N SER A 78 -10.37 -0.52 3.90
CA SER A 78 -9.87 -1.79 3.34
C SER A 78 -9.84 -2.87 4.42
N VAL A 79 -10.70 -3.89 4.28
CA VAL A 79 -10.74 -5.06 5.19
C VAL A 79 -10.26 -6.28 4.42
N ALA A 80 -9.13 -6.85 4.86
CA ALA A 80 -8.63 -8.11 4.35
C ALA A 80 -8.92 -9.24 5.35
N PHE A 81 -9.68 -10.25 4.92
CA PHE A 81 -9.89 -11.47 5.70
C PHE A 81 -8.82 -12.48 5.32
N THR A 82 -7.86 -12.73 6.21
CA THR A 82 -6.86 -13.78 6.03
C THR A 82 -7.40 -15.08 6.64
N VAL A 83 -7.52 -16.13 5.83
CA VAL A 83 -7.68 -17.49 6.36
C VAL A 83 -6.32 -17.89 6.89
N ASN A 84 -6.19 -18.14 8.19
CA ASN A 84 -4.97 -18.69 8.78
C ASN A 84 -4.84 -20.15 8.28
N PRO A 85 -3.92 -20.50 7.36
CA PRO A 85 -3.66 -21.90 7.12
C PRO A 85 -2.93 -22.41 8.37
N ILE A 86 -3.53 -23.39 9.05
CA ILE A 86 -2.81 -24.17 10.05
C ILE A 86 -1.65 -24.84 9.29
N LEU A 87 -0.43 -24.32 9.46
CA LEU A 87 0.78 -24.85 8.83
C LEU A 87 1.18 -26.11 9.57
N ASP A 88 0.80 -27.27 9.04
CA ASP A 88 1.25 -28.56 9.54
C ASP A 88 2.61 -28.89 8.89
N LEU A 89 3.69 -28.36 9.48
CA LEU A 89 5.06 -28.63 9.03
C LEU A 89 5.48 -30.04 9.48
N HIS A 90 5.19 -31.03 8.66
CA HIS A 90 5.79 -32.35 8.81
C HIS A 90 7.28 -32.27 8.45
N CYS A 91 8.13 -32.18 9.47
CA CYS A 91 9.57 -32.37 9.31
C CYS A 91 9.82 -33.86 9.03
N LEU A 92 10.16 -34.21 7.78
CA LEU A 92 10.67 -35.54 7.48
C LEU A 92 12.04 -35.66 8.16
N GLU A 93 12.08 -36.45 9.23
CA GLU A 93 13.31 -36.80 9.93
C GLU A 93 14.25 -37.49 8.92
N LYS A 94 15.30 -36.79 8.53
CA LYS A 94 16.28 -37.30 7.58
C LYS A 94 17.06 -38.40 8.30
N VAL A 95 16.79 -39.66 7.98
CA VAL A 95 17.54 -40.81 8.50
C VAL A 95 19.02 -40.62 8.18
N PHE A 96 19.80 -40.29 9.19
CA PHE A 96 21.23 -40.11 9.08
C PHE A 96 21.88 -41.49 9.10
N ASN A 97 22.29 -42.00 7.93
CA ASN A 97 23.16 -43.17 7.88
C ASN A 97 24.59 -42.69 8.20
N PRO A 98 25.22 -43.11 9.31
CA PRO A 98 26.59 -42.76 9.57
C PRO A 98 27.48 -43.49 8.57
N ILE A 99 27.91 -42.78 7.52
CA ILE A 99 29.01 -43.22 6.66
C ILE A 99 30.26 -43.15 7.53
N GLY A 100 30.86 -44.31 7.82
CA GLY A 100 32.05 -44.41 8.66
C GLY A 100 33.20 -43.58 8.08
N ILE A 101 33.50 -42.44 8.71
CA ILE A 101 34.66 -41.61 8.36
C ILE A 101 35.90 -42.34 8.86
N LYS A 102 36.71 -42.85 7.93
CA LYS A 102 38.06 -43.33 8.25
C LYS A 102 38.89 -42.10 8.62
N GLN A 103 39.13 -41.87 9.91
CA GLN A 103 39.99 -40.78 10.37
C GLN A 103 41.40 -41.00 9.82
N ILE A 104 41.82 -40.16 8.88
CA ILE A 104 43.23 -40.09 8.49
C ILE A 104 43.91 -39.25 9.57
N LEU A 105 44.73 -39.92 10.38
CA LEU A 105 45.54 -39.32 11.42
C LEU A 105 46.63 -38.46 10.75
N TYR A 106 46.43 -37.15 10.67
CA TYR A 106 47.42 -36.23 10.09
C TYR A 106 48.57 -36.05 11.08
N LYS A 107 49.73 -36.65 10.75
CA LYS A 107 50.97 -36.51 11.51
C LYS A 107 51.58 -35.13 11.19
N ASN A 108 51.67 -34.27 12.21
CA ASN A 108 52.30 -32.95 12.21
C ASN A 108 53.63 -32.92 11.45
N ILE A 109 53.77 -32.00 10.49
CA ILE A 109 55.06 -31.62 9.93
C ILE A 109 55.17 -30.09 9.99
N LEU A 110 55.92 -29.63 11.00
CA LEU A 110 56.74 -28.42 11.02
C LEU A 110 56.03 -27.09 10.67
N TYR A 111 55.64 -26.36 11.72
CA TYR A 111 55.38 -24.92 11.64
C TYR A 111 56.62 -24.20 11.09
N ASN A 112 56.61 -23.79 9.82
CA ASN A 112 57.65 -22.94 9.27
C ASN A 112 57.32 -21.47 9.59
N LYS A 113 58.13 -20.83 10.44
CA LYS A 113 58.01 -19.39 10.79
C LYS A 113 58.13 -18.47 9.57
N GLU A 114 58.73 -18.92 8.48
CA GLU A 114 58.82 -18.15 7.22
C GLU A 114 57.45 -17.94 6.56
N ILE A 115 56.51 -18.87 6.75
CA ILE A 115 55.14 -18.74 6.23
C ILE A 115 54.39 -17.64 6.99
N LEU A 116 54.61 -17.50 8.30
CA LEU A 116 53.97 -16.45 9.11
C LEU A 116 54.31 -15.03 8.61
N ASN A 117 55.55 -14.79 8.16
CA ASN A 117 55.97 -13.50 7.61
C ASN A 117 55.46 -13.24 6.18
N SER A 118 54.91 -14.26 5.52
CA SER A 118 54.32 -14.17 4.17
C SER A 118 52.79 -14.06 4.22
N ILE A 119 52.19 -14.14 5.41
CA ILE A 119 50.77 -13.89 5.60
C ILE A 119 50.59 -12.37 5.62
N TRP A 120 49.76 -11.88 4.72
CA TRP A 120 49.39 -10.46 4.70
C TRP A 120 48.72 -10.10 6.02
N GLU A 121 49.34 -9.17 6.77
CA GLU A 121 48.73 -8.56 7.95
C GLU A 121 48.21 -7.16 7.61
N PRO A 122 47.02 -6.78 8.07
CA PRO A 122 46.50 -5.43 7.87
C PRO A 122 47.34 -4.40 8.63
N PRO A 123 47.45 -3.14 8.13
CA PRO A 123 48.27 -2.10 8.76
C PRO A 123 47.79 -1.77 10.16
N ARG A 124 48.73 -1.73 11.13
CA ARG A 124 48.43 -1.30 12.50
C ARG A 124 48.68 0.20 12.61
N PHE A 125 47.66 0.96 13.01
CA PHE A 125 47.81 2.39 13.31
C PHE A 125 48.53 2.55 14.66
N HIS A 126 49.74 3.11 14.66
CA HIS A 126 50.38 3.58 15.89
C HIS A 126 49.92 5.00 16.18
N GLN A 127 49.24 5.19 17.31
CA GLN A 127 48.99 6.51 17.89
C GLN A 127 50.22 6.88 18.73
N SER A 128 50.87 7.99 18.36
CA SER A 128 51.93 8.66 19.13
C SER A 128 51.36 9.45 20.29
#